data_AF-A0ABD6WZC1-F1
#
_entry.id   AF-A0ABD6WZC1-F1
#
_cell.length_a   1.000
_cell.length_b   1.000
_cell.length_c   1.000
_cell.angle_alpha   90.00
_cell.angle_beta   90.00
_cell.angle_gamma   90.00
#
_symmetry.space_group_name_H-M   'P 1'
#
loop_
_entity.id
_entity.type
_entity.pdbx_description
1 polymer ?
#
loop_
_entity_poly.entity_id
_entity_poly.type
_entity_poly.pdbx_seq_one_letter_code
_entity_poly.pdbx_strand_id
1 'polypeptide(L)'
;MNQDILFADIQLWDSVRQAVNFPAQQAGALITCWVSLAWLQQHSPNLELANKEIILARFAELRFDLEEIAEEMIEDERFDECGDIIIG
;
A
#
# COMPACT_ATOMS: atom_id res chain seq x y z
N MET A 1 0.57 2.37 18.30
CA MET A 1 0.26 3.83 18.29
C MET A 1 1.50 4.66 18.59
N ASN A 2 2.53 4.49 17.76
CA ASN A 2 3.51 5.54 17.50
C ASN A 2 2.86 6.55 16.54
N GLN A 3 2.55 7.75 17.04
CA GLN A 3 1.93 8.85 16.27
C GLN A 3 2.83 9.44 15.15
N ASP A 4 3.90 8.73 14.76
CA ASP A 4 4.98 9.24 13.91
C ASP A 4 5.02 8.61 12.51
N ILE A 5 4.11 7.68 12.20
CA ILE A 5 3.98 7.10 10.84
C ILE A 5 3.05 7.99 10.02
N LEU A 6 3.57 8.54 8.94
CA LEU A 6 2.85 9.48 8.06
C LEU A 6 2.77 8.91 6.66
N PHE A 7 1.56 8.79 6.12
CA PHE A 7 1.34 8.44 4.72
C PHE A 7 1.15 9.70 3.88
N ALA A 8 1.95 9.84 2.82
CA ALA A 8 1.78 10.92 1.86
C ALA A 8 0.61 10.61 0.92
N ASP A 9 -0.06 11.64 0.39
CA ASP A 9 -1.04 11.48 -0.71
C ASP A 9 -0.32 11.24 -2.05
N ILE A 10 0.50 10.20 -2.08
CA ILE A 10 1.31 9.77 -3.23
C ILE A 10 1.02 8.30 -3.44
N GLN A 11 0.50 7.98 -4.63
CA GLN A 11 0.25 6.61 -5.06
C GLN A 11 0.70 6.43 -6.50
N LEU A 12 1.42 5.34 -6.76
CA LEU A 12 1.95 5.02 -8.08
C LEU A 12 1.67 3.57 -8.43
N TRP A 13 1.06 3.35 -9.59
CA TRP A 13 0.89 2.01 -10.15
C TRP A 13 2.19 1.55 -10.82
N ASP A 14 2.71 0.41 -10.39
CA ASP A 14 3.82 -0.29 -11.04
C ASP A 14 3.29 -1.50 -11.82
N SER A 15 3.34 -1.40 -13.15
CA SER A 15 2.86 -2.47 -14.04
C SER A 15 3.79 -3.68 -14.11
N VAL A 16 5.04 -3.58 -13.70
CA VAL A 16 5.98 -4.72 -13.68
C VAL A 16 5.75 -5.52 -12.41
N ARG A 17 5.64 -4.85 -11.26
CA ARG A 17 5.34 -5.46 -9.97
C ARG A 17 3.88 -5.87 -9.82
N GLN A 18 2.99 -5.31 -10.65
CA GLN A 18 1.53 -5.45 -10.51
C GLN A 18 1.08 -5.03 -9.11
N ALA A 19 1.53 -3.85 -8.66
CA ALA A 19 1.27 -3.34 -7.32
C ALA A 19 1.13 -1.81 -7.31
N VAL A 20 0.40 -1.29 -6.34
CA VAL A 20 0.36 0.15 -6.03
C VAL A 20 1.39 0.44 -4.95
N ASN A 21 2.30 1.37 -5.23
CA ASN A 21 3.18 1.96 -4.23
C ASN A 21 2.45 3.09 -3.51
N PHE A 22 2.57 3.13 -2.18
CA PHE A 22 2.04 4.20 -1.34
C PHE A 22 2.99 4.38 -0.13
N PRO A 23 3.98 5.28 -0.20
CA PRO A 23 5.03 5.32 0.81
C PRO A 23 4.55 5.91 2.14
N ALA A 24 5.12 5.38 3.22
CA ALA A 24 5.03 5.94 4.56
C ALA A 24 6.32 6.65 4.94
N GLN A 25 6.28 7.44 6.01
CA GLN A 25 7.45 8.05 6.61
C GLN A 25 7.39 7.85 8.12
N GLN A 26 8.49 7.38 8.72
CA GLN A 26 8.63 7.26 10.17
C GLN A 26 9.90 7.98 10.62
N ALA A 27 9.78 8.95 11.53
CA ALA A 27 10.90 9.74 12.05
C ALA A 27 11.80 10.38 10.95
N GLY A 28 11.23 10.71 9.79
CA GLY A 28 11.98 11.28 8.66
C GLY A 28 12.49 10.28 7.64
N ALA A 29 12.47 8.98 7.95
CA ALA A 29 12.86 7.92 7.02
C ALA A 29 11.68 7.49 6.14
N LEU A 30 11.94 7.37 4.83
CA LEU A 30 10.96 6.86 3.87
C LEU A 30 10.87 5.33 4.01
N ILE A 31 9.65 4.82 4.10
CA ILE A 31 9.32 3.40 4.08
C ILE A 31 8.49 3.15 2.83
N THR A 32 8.98 2.30 1.93
CA THR A 32 8.25 1.94 0.72
C THR A 32 7.17 0.91 1.08
N CYS A 33 5.91 1.22 0.83
CA CYS A 33 4.81 0.25 0.98
C CYS A 33 4.21 -0.10 -0.37
N TRP A 34 3.81 -1.36 -0.52
CA TRP A 34 3.22 -1.92 -1.72
C TRP A 34 1.97 -2.71 -1.38
N VAL A 35 0.92 -2.53 -2.18
CA VAL A 35 -0.22 -3.44 -2.19
C VAL A 35 -0.34 -4.12 -3.55
N SER A 36 -0.44 -5.45 -3.56
CA SER A 36 -0.54 -6.24 -4.79
C SER A 36 -1.90 -6.03 -5.46
N LEU A 37 -1.92 -6.11 -6.79
CA LEU A 37 -3.17 -6.14 -7.56
C LEU A 37 -4.06 -7.30 -7.14
N ALA A 38 -3.47 -8.46 -6.84
CA ALA A 38 -4.20 -9.64 -6.40
C ALA A 38 -4.95 -9.38 -5.08
N TRP A 39 -4.30 -8.71 -4.12
CA TRP A 39 -4.92 -8.31 -2.87
C TRP A 39 -6.09 -7.34 -3.13
N LEU A 40 -5.88 -6.32 -3.96
CA LEU A 40 -6.94 -5.38 -4.34
C LEU A 40 -8.13 -6.09 -5.00
N GLN A 41 -7.89 -7.06 -5.88
CA GLN A 41 -8.94 -7.84 -6.54
C GLN A 41 -9.74 -8.69 -5.53
N GLN A 42 -9.06 -9.33 -4.56
CA GLN A 42 -9.73 -10.10 -3.50
C GLN A 42 -10.65 -9.23 -2.64
N HIS A 43 -10.24 -7.98 -2.39
CA HIS A 43 -11.02 -7.00 -1.62
C HIS A 43 -11.98 -6.19 -2.51
N SER A 44 -12.16 -6.59 -3.77
CA SER A 44 -13.01 -5.92 -4.76
C SER A 44 -13.77 -6.91 -5.66
N PRO A 45 -14.49 -7.91 -5.10
CA PRO A 45 -15.04 -9.03 -5.88
C PRO A 45 -16.04 -8.64 -6.98
N ASN A 46 -16.62 -7.44 -6.90
CA ASN A 46 -17.60 -6.93 -7.85
C ASN A 46 -17.03 -5.88 -8.83
N LEU A 47 -15.71 -5.67 -8.83
CA LEU A 47 -15.06 -4.66 -9.66
C LEU A 47 -13.86 -5.27 -10.40
N GLU A 48 -13.88 -5.19 -11.72
CA GLU A 48 -12.74 -5.60 -12.55
C GLU A 48 -11.69 -4.49 -12.58
N LEU A 49 -10.51 -4.76 -12.03
CA LEU A 49 -9.37 -3.84 -11.99
C LEU A 49 -8.55 -3.91 -13.29
N ALA A 50 -9.16 -3.52 -14.41
CA ALA A 50 -8.63 -3.76 -15.76
C ALA A 50 -7.54 -2.77 -16.22
N ASN A 51 -7.41 -1.60 -15.58
CA ASN A 51 -6.43 -0.58 -15.96
C ASN A 51 -5.98 0.23 -14.73
N LYS A 52 -4.91 1.01 -14.93
CA LYS A 52 -4.28 1.79 -13.85
C LYS A 52 -5.24 2.79 -13.20
N GLU A 53 -6.14 3.41 -13.96
CA GLU A 53 -7.08 4.40 -13.45
C GLU A 53 -8.07 3.76 -12.47
N ILE A 54 -8.63 2.59 -12.83
CA ILE A 54 -9.54 1.83 -11.97
C ILE A 54 -8.79 1.29 -10.75
N ILE A 55 -7.56 0.79 -10.93
CA ILE A 55 -6.72 0.29 -9.83
C ILE A 55 -6.46 1.39 -8.81
N LEU A 56 -6.02 2.57 -9.25
CA LEU A 56 -5.72 3.69 -8.36
C LEU A 56 -7.00 4.26 -7.72
N ALA A 57 -8.12 4.29 -8.44
CA ALA A 57 -9.41 4.65 -7.85
C ALA A 57 -9.81 3.67 -6.75
N ARG A 58 -9.64 2.36 -6.97
CA ARG A 58 -9.97 1.35 -5.96
C ARG A 58 -9.01 1.39 -4.77
N PHE A 59 -7.72 1.62 -5.00
CA PHE A 59 -6.77 1.89 -3.93
C PHE A 59 -7.23 3.06 -3.07
N ALA A 60 -7.66 4.18 -3.69
CA ALA A 60 -8.12 5.36 -2.95
C ALA A 60 -9.34 5.07 -2.07
N GLU A 61 -10.25 4.18 -2.50
CA GLU A 61 -11.40 3.74 -1.69
C GLU A 61 -11.00 2.87 -0.48
N LEU A 62 -9.91 2.10 -0.60
CA LEU A 62 -9.37 1.20 0.43
C LEU A 62 -8.20 1.82 1.20
N ARG A 63 -7.88 3.09 0.94
CA ARG A 63 -6.66 3.73 1.41
C ARG A 63 -6.50 3.65 2.92
N PHE A 64 -7.53 4.01 3.68
CA PHE A 64 -7.46 4.01 5.14
C PHE A 64 -7.20 2.59 5.69
N ASP A 65 -7.90 1.58 5.16
CA ASP A 65 -7.68 0.18 5.55
C ASP A 65 -6.23 -0.26 5.24
N LEU A 66 -5.70 0.15 4.08
CA LEU A 66 -4.33 -0.19 3.66
C LEU A 66 -3.25 0.54 4.46
N GLU A 67 -3.50 1.81 4.81
CA GLU A 67 -2.62 2.59 5.68
C GLU A 67 -2.60 2.00 7.10
N GLU A 68 -3.75 1.57 7.64
CA GLU A 68 -3.81 0.86 8.94
C GLU A 68 -3.04 -0.46 8.90
N ILE A 69 -3.22 -1.29 7.86
CA ILE A 69 -2.46 -2.54 7.70
C ILE A 69 -0.95 -2.27 7.61
N ALA A 70 -0.56 -1.27 6.81
CA ALA A 70 0.84 -0.92 6.66
C ALA A 70 1.42 -0.37 7.98
N GLU A 71 0.67 0.43 8.74
CA GLU A 71 1.07 0.94 10.06
C GLU A 71 1.35 -0.22 11.02
N GLU A 72 0.43 -1.18 11.13
CA GLU A 72 0.61 -2.37 11.97
C GLU A 72 1.85 -3.18 11.54
N MET A 73 2.04 -3.37 10.23
CA MET A 73 3.21 -4.10 9.72
C MET A 73 4.53 -3.37 9.99
N ILE A 74 4.55 -2.03 9.95
CA ILE A 74 5.73 -1.22 10.29
C ILE A 74 6.01 -1.32 11.80
N GLU A 75 4.98 -1.19 12.64
CA GLU A 75 5.12 -1.32 14.09
C GLU A 75 5.62 -2.71 14.51
N ASP A 76 5.19 -3.76 13.79
CA ASP A 76 5.62 -5.15 14.00
C ASP A 76 6.96 -5.51 13.31
N GLU A 77 7.64 -4.54 12.69
CA GLU A 77 8.89 -4.72 11.94
C GLU A 77 8.81 -5.79 10.82
N ARG A 78 7.63 -5.94 10.19
CA ARG A 78 7.35 -6.94 9.13
C ARG A 78 7.83 -6.52 7.75
N PHE A 79 9.10 -6.13 7.67
CA PHE A 79 9.75 -5.74 6.42
C PHE A 79 10.18 -6.97 5.60
N ASP A 80 10.21 -6.83 4.28
CA ASP A 80 10.83 -7.81 3.39
C ASP A 80 12.37 -7.67 3.37
N GLU A 81 13.05 -8.48 2.56
CA GLU A 81 14.52 -8.46 2.45
C GLU A 81 15.08 -7.12 1.91
N CYS A 82 14.25 -6.30 1.26
CA CYS A 82 14.63 -4.99 0.74
C CYS A 82 14.31 -3.85 1.73
N GLY A 83 13.62 -4.14 2.84
CA GLY A 83 13.15 -3.14 3.79
C GLY A 83 11.79 -2.53 3.41
N ASP A 84 11.05 -3.16 2.49
CA ASP A 84 9.73 -2.70 2.03
C ASP A 84 8.61 -3.39 2.84
N ILE A 85 7.44 -2.74 2.89
CA ILE A 85 6.19 -3.34 3.40
C ILE A 85 5.39 -3.89 2.22
N ILE A 86 5.06 -5.18 2.26
CA ILE A 86 4.36 -5.87 1.17
C ILE A 86 3.00 -6.40 1.66
N ILE A 87 1.92 -5.78 1.20
CA ILE A 87 0.54 -6.26 1.37
C ILE A 87 0.18 -7.05 0.12
N GLY A 88 0.07 -8.37 0.21
CA GLY A 88 0.01 -9.24 -0.96
C GLY A 88 -0.85 -10.47 -0.80
#